data_AF-A0A955Q088-F1
#
_entry.id   AF-A0A955Q088-F1
#
_cell.length_a   1.000
_cell.length_b   1.000
_cell.length_c   1.000
_cell.angle_alpha   90.00
_cell.angle_beta   90.00
_cell.angle_gamma   90.00
#
_symmetry.space_group_name_H-M   'P 1'
#
loop_
_entity.id
_entity.type
_entity.pdbx_description
1 polymer ?
#
loop_
_entity_poly.entity_id
_entity_poly.type
_entity_poly.pdbx_seq_one_letter_code
_entity_poly.pdbx_strand_id
1 'polypeptide(L)'
;WKESLLGELYSLTYAELAGDAGSSNSGDGSKNISPETRDKLIKILKADRSEGHSPEPDWSEWVNAKLQQLPSRYVQSTPVDQMAAYLLAIRSLPVKPTHVEARFNQASGVSEYVLITREQTKPGIFMQVAGVLAAMGLQVLEAQIMTLKDGTVWDVFSVHDSDYEGPPSAWRLEEVAKEIQEVVEG
;
A
#
# COMPACT_ATOMS: atom_id res chain seq x y z
N TRP A 1 12.80 -30.73 -21.54
CA TRP A 1 11.43 -31.31 -21.49
C TRP A 1 10.84 -31.28 -20.09
N LYS A 2 11.52 -31.76 -19.02
CA LYS A 2 10.96 -31.73 -17.65
C LYS A 2 10.91 -30.35 -16.98
N GLU A 3 11.82 -29.42 -17.30
CA GLU A 3 11.81 -28.07 -16.70
C GLU A 3 10.68 -27.17 -17.20
N SER A 4 10.37 -27.23 -18.51
CA SER A 4 9.26 -26.45 -19.08
C SER A 4 7.91 -26.86 -18.52
N LEU A 5 7.73 -28.16 -18.25
CA LEU A 5 6.49 -28.70 -17.72
C LEU A 5 6.27 -28.28 -16.25
N LEU A 6 7.34 -28.20 -15.46
CA LEU A 6 7.29 -27.71 -14.08
C LEU A 6 7.01 -26.20 -14.02
N GLY A 7 7.58 -25.42 -14.95
CA GLY A 7 7.29 -23.98 -15.06
C GLY A 7 5.86 -23.67 -15.50
N GLU A 8 5.31 -24.45 -16.44
CA GLU A 8 3.91 -24.34 -16.84
C GLU A 8 2.96 -24.81 -15.73
N LEU A 9 3.26 -25.92 -15.06
CA LEU A 9 2.45 -26.41 -13.94
C LEU A 9 2.46 -25.42 -12.77
N TYR A 10 3.60 -24.79 -12.48
CA TYR A 10 3.72 -23.71 -11.49
C TYR A 10 2.87 -22.50 -11.89
N SER A 11 2.90 -22.08 -13.17
CA SER A 11 2.13 -20.92 -13.62
C SER A 11 0.62 -21.16 -13.59
N LEU A 12 0.17 -22.37 -13.97
CA LEU A 12 -1.23 -22.79 -13.94
C LEU A 12 -1.75 -23.02 -12.53
N THR A 13 -0.94 -23.60 -11.64
CA THR A 13 -1.32 -23.77 -10.23
C THR A 13 -1.21 -22.47 -9.44
N TYR A 14 -0.30 -21.55 -9.78
CA TYR A 14 -0.25 -20.21 -9.20
C TYR A 14 -1.50 -19.40 -9.53
N ALA A 15 -1.99 -19.46 -10.77
CA ALA A 15 -3.24 -18.79 -11.15
C ALA A 15 -4.46 -19.30 -10.37
N GLU A 16 -4.48 -20.58 -9.99
CA GLU A 16 -5.60 -21.24 -9.29
C GLU A 16 -5.46 -21.17 -7.75
N LEU A 17 -4.26 -21.34 -7.20
CA LEU A 17 -3.94 -21.22 -5.76
C LEU A 17 -3.94 -19.77 -5.28
N ALA A 18 -3.56 -18.83 -6.15
CA ALA A 18 -3.69 -17.41 -5.88
C ALA A 18 -5.13 -16.93 -6.00
N GLY A 19 -6.13 -17.82 -6.17
CA GLY A 19 -7.56 -17.55 -6.12
C GLY A 19 -7.91 -16.08 -6.40
N ASP A 20 -8.07 -15.72 -7.67
CA ASP A 20 -8.51 -14.37 -8.06
C ASP A 20 -7.50 -13.21 -7.77
N ALA A 21 -6.33 -13.45 -7.17
CA ALA A 21 -5.29 -12.42 -6.93
C ALA A 21 -4.47 -12.05 -8.19
N GLY A 22 -4.78 -12.65 -9.34
CA GLY A 22 -4.05 -12.44 -10.61
C GLY A 22 -4.89 -12.01 -11.81
N SER A 23 -6.23 -11.90 -11.68
CA SER A 23 -7.10 -11.66 -12.84
C SER A 23 -8.19 -10.61 -12.58
N SER A 24 -7.80 -9.40 -12.12
CA SER A 24 -8.51 -8.12 -12.44
C SER A 24 -7.89 -6.86 -11.81
N ASN A 25 -6.63 -6.85 -11.35
CA ASN A 25 -6.04 -5.65 -10.73
C ASN A 25 -5.64 -4.54 -11.71
N SER A 26 -5.90 -4.70 -13.02
CA SER A 26 -5.85 -3.62 -14.03
C SER A 26 -7.09 -2.73 -13.99
N GLY A 27 -7.59 -2.42 -12.80
CA GLY A 27 -8.73 -1.53 -12.61
C GLY A 27 -8.25 -0.09 -12.46
N ASP A 28 -8.74 0.81 -13.30
CA ASP A 28 -8.62 2.25 -13.08
C ASP A 28 -9.39 2.62 -11.80
N GLY A 29 -8.65 2.89 -10.71
CA GLY A 29 -9.25 3.21 -9.42
C GLY A 29 -10.12 4.47 -9.41
N SER A 30 -9.98 5.34 -10.41
CA SER A 30 -10.83 6.53 -10.52
C SER A 30 -12.19 6.26 -11.15
N LYS A 31 -12.40 5.11 -11.80
CA LYS A 31 -13.71 4.76 -12.41
C LYS A 31 -14.76 4.34 -11.40
N ASN A 32 -14.35 3.79 -10.25
CA ASN A 32 -15.26 3.23 -9.24
C ASN A 32 -15.34 4.07 -7.95
N ILE A 33 -14.71 5.25 -7.93
CA ILE A 33 -14.87 6.19 -6.82
C ILE A 33 -16.11 7.07 -7.08
N SER A 34 -17.00 7.22 -6.09
CA SER A 34 -18.15 8.11 -6.22
C SER A 34 -17.67 9.58 -6.35
N PRO A 35 -18.36 10.42 -7.13
CA PRO A 35 -18.05 11.86 -7.21
C PRO A 35 -18.02 12.52 -5.83
N GLU A 36 -18.95 12.15 -4.94
CA GLU A 36 -19.02 12.67 -3.57
C GLU A 36 -17.79 12.30 -2.73
N THR A 37 -17.33 11.04 -2.85
CA THR A 37 -16.12 10.57 -2.19
C THR A 37 -14.90 11.34 -2.67
N ARG A 38 -14.82 11.58 -3.99
CA ARG A 38 -13.74 12.35 -4.59
C ARG A 38 -13.75 13.80 -4.10
N ASP A 39 -14.91 14.43 -4.03
CA ASP A 39 -15.03 15.82 -3.57
C ASP A 39 -14.68 15.96 -2.09
N LYS A 40 -15.06 14.97 -1.26
CA LYS A 40 -14.60 14.87 0.14
C LYS A 40 -13.09 14.72 0.23
N LEU A 41 -12.49 13.85 -0.58
CA LEU A 41 -11.04 13.65 -0.63
C LEU A 41 -10.32 14.98 -0.97
N ILE A 42 -10.76 15.66 -2.03
CA ILE A 42 -10.21 16.97 -2.43
C ILE A 42 -10.39 18.01 -1.32
N LYS A 43 -11.53 18.01 -0.62
CA LYS A 43 -11.78 18.91 0.50
C LYS A 43 -10.80 18.68 1.66
N ILE A 44 -10.50 17.43 2.00
CA ILE A 44 -9.52 17.08 3.04
C ILE A 44 -8.12 17.54 2.60
N LEU A 45 -7.73 17.24 1.35
CA LEU A 45 -6.43 17.63 0.81
C LEU A 45 -6.21 19.14 0.77
N LYS A 46 -7.26 19.93 0.46
CA LYS A 46 -7.21 21.40 0.47
C LYS A 46 -7.19 22.00 1.89
N ALA A 47 -7.75 21.28 2.86
CA ALA A 47 -7.74 21.73 4.25
C ALA A 47 -6.36 21.56 4.90
N ASP A 48 -5.56 20.61 4.40
CA ASP A 48 -4.17 20.44 4.81
C ASP A 48 -3.29 21.56 4.24
N ARG A 49 -2.83 22.46 5.13
CA ARG A 49 -1.94 23.59 4.80
C ARG A 49 -0.47 23.25 5.04
N SER A 50 -0.09 21.98 4.90
CA SER A 50 1.29 21.55 5.17
C SER A 50 2.28 22.35 4.31
N GLU A 51 3.20 23.05 4.97
CA GLU A 51 4.18 23.95 4.36
C GLU A 51 5.22 23.14 3.56
N GLY A 52 5.47 23.53 2.30
CA GLY A 52 6.63 23.06 1.54
C GLY A 52 6.41 22.52 0.13
N HIS A 53 5.30 22.79 -0.56
CA HIS A 53 5.03 22.19 -1.87
C HIS A 53 4.97 23.18 -3.04
N SER A 54 5.40 22.69 -4.21
CA SER A 54 5.23 23.24 -5.56
C SER A 54 3.84 23.83 -5.83
N PRO A 55 3.68 24.74 -6.83
CA PRO A 55 2.41 25.42 -7.11
C PRO A 55 1.25 24.42 -7.13
N GLU A 56 0.17 24.76 -6.41
CA GLU A 56 -0.98 23.90 -6.19
C GLU A 56 -1.43 23.28 -7.52
N PRO A 57 -1.24 21.96 -7.73
CA PRO A 57 -1.75 21.32 -8.92
C PRO A 57 -3.28 21.45 -8.92
N ASP A 58 -3.90 21.29 -10.09
CA ASP A 58 -5.33 20.99 -10.11
C ASP A 58 -5.52 19.70 -9.29
N TRP A 59 -6.01 19.86 -8.06
CA TRP A 59 -6.19 18.76 -7.12
C TRP A 59 -7.07 17.65 -7.70
N SER A 60 -8.04 18.01 -8.54
CA SER A 60 -8.89 17.03 -9.20
C SER A 60 -8.09 16.19 -10.20
N GLU A 61 -7.27 16.84 -11.03
CA GLU A 61 -6.44 16.15 -12.02
C GLU A 61 -5.37 15.29 -11.35
N TRP A 62 -4.69 15.83 -10.33
CA TRP A 62 -3.64 15.12 -9.61
C TRP A 62 -4.17 13.90 -8.85
N VAL A 63 -5.27 14.06 -8.10
CA VAL A 63 -5.95 12.94 -7.42
C VAL A 63 -6.34 11.88 -8.45
N ASN A 64 -6.97 12.29 -9.55
CA ASN A 64 -7.39 11.35 -10.59
C ASN A 64 -6.20 10.59 -11.18
N ALA A 65 -5.10 11.29 -11.50
CA ALA A 65 -3.89 10.67 -12.02
C ALA A 65 -3.26 9.65 -11.05
N LYS A 66 -3.35 9.88 -9.74
CA LYS A 66 -2.90 8.92 -8.72
C LYS A 66 -3.84 7.74 -8.59
N LEU A 67 -5.14 7.97 -8.45
CA LEU A 67 -6.14 6.91 -8.32
C LEU A 67 -6.22 5.99 -9.55
N GLN A 68 -5.97 6.53 -10.75
CA GLN A 68 -5.90 5.74 -12.00
C GLN A 68 -4.83 4.66 -12.00
N GLN A 69 -3.81 4.79 -11.13
CA GLN A 69 -2.70 3.84 -11.03
C GLN A 69 -2.90 2.82 -9.91
N LEU A 70 -3.95 2.98 -9.09
CA LEU A 70 -4.27 2.09 -7.99
C LEU A 70 -5.37 1.11 -8.41
N PRO A 71 -5.34 -0.15 -7.93
CA PRO A 71 -6.42 -1.11 -8.18
C PRO A 71 -7.77 -0.59 -7.69
N SER A 72 -8.80 -0.68 -8.54
CA SER A 72 -10.14 -0.19 -8.18
C SER A 72 -10.71 -0.80 -6.92
N ARG A 73 -10.38 -2.06 -6.61
CA ARG A 73 -10.84 -2.72 -5.38
C ARG A 73 -10.23 -2.06 -4.14
N TYR A 74 -8.93 -1.78 -4.18
CA TYR A 74 -8.21 -1.12 -3.09
C TYR A 74 -8.76 0.28 -2.81
N VAL A 75 -9.00 1.08 -3.85
CA VAL A 75 -9.59 2.43 -3.70
C VAL A 75 -10.99 2.37 -3.08
N GLN A 76 -11.81 1.38 -3.46
CA GLN A 76 -13.17 1.22 -2.91
C GLN A 76 -13.17 0.73 -1.46
N SER A 77 -12.24 -0.16 -1.09
CA SER A 77 -12.16 -0.71 0.27
C SER A 77 -11.46 0.22 1.26
N THR A 78 -10.75 1.24 0.77
CA THR A 78 -10.00 2.18 1.61
C THR A 78 -10.88 3.34 2.07
N PRO A 79 -10.97 3.62 3.38
CA PRO A 79 -11.68 4.79 3.89
C PRO A 79 -11.16 6.10 3.28
N VAL A 80 -12.05 7.08 3.09
CA VAL A 80 -11.71 8.35 2.41
C VAL A 80 -10.62 9.11 3.15
N ASP A 81 -10.70 9.16 4.48
CA ASP A 81 -9.73 9.85 5.32
C ASP A 81 -8.35 9.18 5.23
N GLN A 82 -8.34 7.86 5.12
CA GLN A 82 -7.13 7.07 4.93
C GLN A 82 -6.49 7.34 3.57
N MET A 83 -7.29 7.31 2.51
CA MET A 83 -6.82 7.61 1.16
C MET A 83 -6.27 9.04 1.09
N ALA A 84 -6.88 9.99 1.80
CA ALA A 84 -6.36 11.35 1.91
C ALA A 84 -4.99 11.38 2.58
N ALA A 85 -4.84 10.68 3.73
CA ALA A 85 -3.57 10.59 4.44
C ALA A 85 -2.45 10.01 3.57
N TYR A 86 -2.73 8.95 2.81
CA TYR A 86 -1.76 8.36 1.89
C TYR A 86 -1.36 9.30 0.74
N LEU A 87 -2.32 10.04 0.17
CA LEU A 87 -2.01 11.04 -0.86
C LEU A 87 -1.19 12.21 -0.29
N LEU A 88 -1.47 12.65 0.95
CA LEU A 88 -0.63 13.63 1.64
C LEU A 88 0.77 13.08 1.93
N ALA A 89 0.89 11.80 2.28
CA ALA A 89 2.18 11.14 2.48
C ALA A 89 3.04 11.20 1.21
N ILE A 90 2.47 10.91 0.03
CA ILE A 90 3.15 11.07 -1.27
C ILE A 90 3.69 12.48 -1.47
N ARG A 91 2.89 13.51 -1.13
CA ARG A 91 3.33 14.91 -1.23
C ARG A 91 4.43 15.22 -0.23
N SER A 92 4.41 14.64 0.96
CA SER A 92 5.42 14.85 1.99
C SER A 92 6.75 14.15 1.71
N LEU A 93 6.82 13.22 0.74
CA LEU A 93 8.02 12.45 0.40
C LEU A 93 9.32 13.27 0.21
N PRO A 94 9.31 14.50 -0.37
CA PRO A 94 10.51 15.32 -0.46
C PRO A 94 11.09 15.76 0.89
N VAL A 95 10.27 15.81 1.94
CA VAL A 95 10.66 16.22 3.29
C VAL A 95 10.80 14.99 4.21
N LYS A 96 9.89 14.02 4.07
CA LYS A 96 9.84 12.76 4.82
C LYS A 96 9.91 11.58 3.83
N PRO A 97 11.09 11.00 3.56
CA PRO A 97 11.33 10.11 2.42
C PRO A 97 10.59 8.77 2.49
N THR A 98 10.15 8.36 3.67
CA THR A 98 9.40 7.13 3.88
C THR A 98 8.22 7.39 4.80
N HIS A 99 7.07 6.84 4.42
CA HIS A 99 5.88 6.79 5.25
C HIS A 99 5.48 5.33 5.41
N VAL A 100 5.36 4.89 6.66
CA VAL A 100 4.82 3.57 7.01
C VAL A 100 3.63 3.81 7.90
N GLU A 101 2.50 3.20 7.55
CA GLU A 101 1.30 3.20 8.36
C GLU A 101 0.88 1.77 8.67
N ALA A 102 0.42 1.54 9.89
CA ALA A 102 -0.05 0.25 10.37
C ALA A 102 -1.46 0.37 10.91
N ARG A 103 -2.33 -0.58 10.54
CA ARG A 103 -3.71 -0.59 11.00
C ARG A 103 -4.21 -2.02 11.15
N PHE A 104 -4.91 -2.30 12.24
CA PHE A 104 -5.65 -3.55 12.38
C PHE A 104 -7.07 -3.42 11.83
N ASN A 105 -7.44 -4.28 10.88
CA ASN A 105 -8.81 -4.40 10.39
C ASN A 105 -9.58 -5.42 11.24
N GLN A 106 -10.46 -4.92 12.10
CA GLN A 106 -11.30 -5.73 12.99
C GLN A 106 -12.21 -6.71 12.25
N ALA A 107 -12.67 -6.36 11.04
CA ALA A 107 -13.59 -7.20 10.28
C ALA A 107 -12.91 -8.41 9.66
N SER A 108 -11.65 -8.27 9.21
CA SER A 108 -10.87 -9.38 8.66
C SER A 108 -9.97 -10.06 9.68
N GLY A 109 -9.69 -9.44 10.82
CA GLY A 109 -8.74 -9.96 11.81
C GLY A 109 -7.27 -9.87 11.35
N VAL A 110 -6.98 -8.92 10.45
CA VAL A 110 -5.68 -8.81 9.77
C VAL A 110 -5.08 -7.43 10.01
N SER A 111 -3.77 -7.37 10.20
CA SER A 111 -3.00 -6.12 10.25
C SER A 111 -2.57 -5.73 8.85
N GLU A 112 -2.83 -4.50 8.45
CA GLU A 112 -2.40 -3.91 7.20
C GLU A 112 -1.24 -2.95 7.46
N TYR A 113 -0.14 -3.14 6.72
CA TYR A 113 1.01 -2.23 6.69
C TYR A 113 1.10 -1.60 5.31
N VAL A 114 1.09 -0.28 5.24
CA VAL A 114 1.21 0.48 3.99
C VAL A 114 2.54 1.22 4.00
N LEU A 115 3.38 0.93 3.01
CA LEU A 115 4.64 1.60 2.77
C LEU A 115 4.49 2.54 1.57
N ILE A 116 4.80 3.81 1.77
CA ILE A 116 4.90 4.82 0.71
C ILE A 116 6.31 5.39 0.72
N THR A 117 7.05 5.21 -0.37
CA THR A 117 8.43 5.72 -0.53
C THR A 117 8.76 5.98 -2.01
N ARG A 118 10.01 6.35 -2.32
CA ARG A 118 10.51 6.48 -3.69
C ARG A 118 11.37 5.26 -4.04
N GLU A 119 11.15 4.69 -5.23
CA GLU A 119 11.89 3.53 -5.75
C GLU A 119 13.39 3.78 -5.82
N GLN A 120 13.79 4.99 -6.23
CA GLN A 120 15.19 5.41 -6.36
C GLN A 120 15.96 5.46 -5.04
N THR A 121 15.29 5.25 -3.89
CA THR A 121 15.94 5.21 -2.59
C THR A 121 16.80 3.95 -2.45
N LYS A 122 16.27 2.74 -2.75
CA LYS A 122 17.01 1.46 -2.67
C LYS A 122 16.36 0.35 -3.52
N PRO A 123 17.14 -0.55 -4.15
CA PRO A 123 16.60 -1.76 -4.76
C PRO A 123 16.14 -2.77 -3.70
N GLY A 124 15.09 -3.53 -3.99
CA GLY A 124 14.66 -4.65 -3.15
C GLY A 124 13.79 -4.27 -1.94
N ILE A 125 13.14 -3.10 -1.97
CA ILE A 125 12.22 -2.62 -0.91
C ILE A 125 11.23 -3.70 -0.47
N PHE A 126 10.54 -4.35 -1.43
CA PHE A 126 9.63 -5.46 -1.11
C PHE A 126 10.28 -6.57 -0.29
N MET A 127 11.48 -7.02 -0.69
CA MET A 127 12.19 -8.11 0.00
C MET A 127 12.64 -7.69 1.40
N GLN A 128 13.02 -6.43 1.58
CA GLN A 128 13.38 -5.87 2.87
C GLN A 128 12.18 -5.86 3.82
N VAL A 129 11.03 -5.36 3.37
CA VAL A 129 9.80 -5.33 4.17
C VAL A 129 9.34 -6.74 4.51
N ALA A 130 9.32 -7.66 3.54
CA ALA A 130 8.99 -9.06 3.78
C ALA A 130 9.93 -9.72 4.80
N GLY A 131 11.23 -9.38 4.74
CA GLY A 131 12.23 -9.82 5.70
C GLY A 131 11.95 -9.33 7.12
N VAL A 132 11.59 -8.06 7.29
CA VAL A 132 11.18 -7.49 8.59
C VAL A 132 9.95 -8.21 9.13
N LEU A 133 8.89 -8.32 8.31
CA LEU A 133 7.65 -8.99 8.71
C LEU A 133 7.92 -10.44 9.17
N ALA A 134 8.72 -11.19 8.41
CA ALA A 134 9.10 -12.55 8.76
C ALA A 134 9.96 -12.62 10.04
N ALA A 135 10.94 -11.72 10.20
CA ALA A 135 11.79 -11.65 11.39
C ALA A 135 10.99 -11.31 12.65
N MET A 136 9.90 -10.56 12.50
CA MET A 136 8.98 -10.23 13.59
C MET A 136 7.91 -11.31 13.81
N GLY A 137 7.93 -12.44 13.10
CA GLY A 137 6.97 -13.53 13.29
C GLY A 137 5.61 -13.29 12.64
N LEU A 138 5.49 -12.31 11.75
CA LEU A 138 4.26 -12.00 11.04
C LEU A 138 4.11 -12.86 9.79
N GLN A 139 2.94 -13.46 9.61
CA GLN A 139 2.61 -14.22 8.42
C GLN A 139 1.99 -13.30 7.36
N VAL A 140 2.65 -13.15 6.21
CA VAL A 140 2.10 -12.40 5.07
C VAL A 140 0.99 -13.22 4.42
N LEU A 141 -0.23 -12.68 4.42
CA LEU A 141 -1.41 -13.28 3.79
C LEU A 141 -1.58 -12.79 2.35
N GLU A 142 -1.40 -11.49 2.14
CA GLU A 142 -1.52 -10.83 0.84
C GLU A 142 -0.52 -9.68 0.77
N ALA A 143 0.06 -9.45 -0.41
CA ALA A 143 0.89 -8.29 -0.70
C ALA A 143 0.48 -7.66 -2.03
N GLN A 144 0.14 -6.37 -2.01
CA GLN A 144 -0.11 -5.57 -3.21
C GLN A 144 1.07 -4.63 -3.40
N ILE A 145 1.90 -4.92 -4.38
CA ILE A 145 3.14 -4.19 -4.66
C ILE A 145 2.91 -3.26 -5.83
N MET A 146 2.95 -1.95 -5.60
CA MET A 146 2.57 -0.96 -6.59
C MET A 146 3.68 0.06 -6.77
N THR A 147 4.18 0.18 -8.00
CA THR A 147 5.10 1.24 -8.40
C THR A 147 4.39 2.17 -9.37
N LEU A 148 4.10 3.39 -8.93
CA LEU A 148 3.48 4.41 -9.73
C LEU A 148 4.47 4.95 -10.77
N LYS A 149 3.95 5.51 -11.87
CA LYS A 149 4.72 6.06 -13.00
C LYS A 149 5.74 7.13 -12.61
N ASP A 150 5.56 7.79 -11.46
CA ASP A 150 6.51 8.78 -10.95
C ASP A 150 7.55 8.19 -9.98
N GLY A 151 7.71 6.86 -9.95
CA GLY A 151 8.65 6.15 -9.08
C GLY A 151 8.23 6.13 -7.61
N THR A 152 6.95 6.41 -7.31
CA THR A 152 6.41 6.22 -5.97
C THR A 152 6.13 4.74 -5.77
N VAL A 153 6.70 4.14 -4.72
CA VAL A 153 6.34 2.81 -4.24
C VAL A 153 5.17 2.97 -3.27
N TRP A 154 4.13 2.16 -3.45
CA TRP A 154 2.97 2.05 -2.58
C TRP A 154 2.70 0.58 -2.37
N ASP A 155 3.34 0.00 -1.36
CA ASP A 155 3.20 -1.41 -1.05
C ASP A 155 2.26 -1.60 0.12
N VAL A 156 1.33 -2.56 -0.01
CA VAL A 156 0.36 -2.89 1.03
C VAL A 156 0.54 -4.35 1.41
N PHE A 157 0.81 -4.59 2.69
CA PHE A 157 0.99 -5.93 3.24
C PHE A 157 -0.13 -6.22 4.23
N SER A 158 -0.90 -7.27 3.95
CA SER A 158 -1.88 -7.83 4.87
C SER A 158 -1.26 -9.00 5.60
N VAL A 159 -1.15 -8.91 6.91
CA VAL A 159 -0.44 -9.88 7.74
C VAL A 159 -1.26 -10.36 8.92
N HIS A 160 -1.04 -11.61 9.30
CA HIS A 160 -1.55 -12.19 10.54
C HIS A 160 -0.43 -12.26 11.57
N ASP A 161 -0.73 -11.82 12.79
CA ASP A 161 0.17 -11.94 13.94
C ASP A 161 -0.33 -13.11 14.81
N SER A 162 0.37 -14.24 14.78
CA SER A 162 -0.04 -15.46 15.50
C SER A 162 0.07 -15.33 17.01
N ASP A 163 0.80 -14.33 17.51
CA ASP A 163 0.96 -14.09 18.94
C ASP A 163 -0.27 -13.40 19.56
N TYR A 164 -1.26 -13.02 18.74
CA TYR A 164 -2.47 -12.34 19.17
C TYR A 164 -3.73 -13.06 18.65
N GLU A 165 -4.61 -13.48 19.55
CA GLU A 165 -5.95 -14.02 19.21
C GLU A 165 -6.95 -12.94 18.79
N GLY A 166 -6.53 -11.67 18.77
CA GLY A 166 -7.36 -10.51 18.48
C GLY A 166 -6.52 -9.32 17.99
N PRO A 167 -6.96 -8.06 18.18
CA PRO A 167 -6.18 -6.92 17.76
C PRO A 167 -4.81 -6.88 18.46
N PRO A 168 -3.71 -6.80 17.70
CA PRO A 168 -2.41 -6.51 18.28
C PRO A 168 -2.44 -5.20 19.05
N SER A 169 -1.57 -5.09 20.06
CA SER A 169 -1.42 -3.83 20.79
C SER A 169 -0.98 -2.69 19.86
N ALA A 170 -1.37 -1.45 20.14
CA ALA A 170 -0.90 -0.29 19.35
C ALA A 170 0.63 -0.23 19.29
N TRP A 171 1.29 -0.51 20.42
CA TRP A 171 2.75 -0.63 20.49
C TRP A 171 3.31 -1.64 19.49
N ARG A 172 2.67 -2.80 19.33
CA ARG A 172 3.11 -3.84 18.40
C ARG A 172 3.03 -3.38 16.95
N LEU A 173 1.94 -2.71 16.57
CA LEU A 173 1.78 -2.14 15.23
C LEU A 173 2.83 -1.06 14.96
N GLU A 174 3.06 -0.19 15.94
CA GLU A 174 4.07 0.89 15.86
C GLU A 174 5.49 0.33 15.79
N GLU A 175 5.81 -0.70 16.56
CA GLU A 175 7.12 -1.38 16.55
C GLU A 175 7.42 -1.93 15.16
N VAL A 176 6.49 -2.68 14.57
CA VAL A 176 6.66 -3.24 13.22
C VAL A 176 6.77 -2.13 12.17
N ALA A 177 5.93 -1.10 12.25
CA ALA A 177 6.00 0.03 11.32
C ALA A 177 7.35 0.75 11.39
N LYS A 178 7.91 0.89 12.60
CA LYS A 178 9.22 1.50 12.84
C LYS A 178 10.35 0.65 12.25
N GLU A 179 10.34 -0.66 12.49
CA GLU A 179 11.34 -1.58 11.90
C GLU A 179 11.30 -1.57 10.36
N ILE A 180 10.10 -1.54 9.77
CA ILE A 180 9.94 -1.38 8.32
C ILE A 180 10.56 -0.06 7.86
N GLN A 181 10.25 1.04 8.54
CA GLN A 181 10.78 2.35 8.18
C GLN A 181 12.31 2.39 8.27
N GLU A 182 12.88 1.86 9.36
CA GLU A 182 14.33 1.84 9.59
C GLU A 182 15.07 1.04 8.53
N VAL A 183 14.60 -0.16 8.18
CA VAL A 183 15.26 -0.98 7.14
C VAL A 183 15.19 -0.33 5.76
N VAL A 184 14.08 0.33 5.43
CA VAL A 184 13.94 1.05 4.16
C VAL A 184 14.85 2.28 4.12
N GLU A 185 14.93 3.05 5.21
CA GLU A 185 15.76 4.27 5.29
C GLU A 185 17.26 3.95 5.40
N GLY A 186 17.67 2.92 6.14
CA GLY A 186 19.05 2.41 6.23
C GLY A 186 19.75 2.75 7.53
#